data_AF-A0A920D421-F1
#
_entry.id   AF-A0A920D421-F1
#
_cell.length_a   1.000
_cell.length_b   1.000
_cell.length_c   1.000
_cell.angle_alpha   90.00
_cell.angle_beta   90.00
_cell.angle_gamma   90.00
#
_symmetry.space_group_name_H-M   'P 1'
#
loop_
_entity.id
_entity.type
_entity.pdbx_description
1 polymer ?
#
loop_
_entity_poly.entity_id
_entity_poly.type
_entity_poly.pdbx_seq_one_letter_code
_entity_poly.pdbx_strand_id
1 'polypeptide(L)'
;MINHFSQRIFAEWGLQGTLRSMVELLIHTEEDFHFFINRSKGNSGRFFFTLHEIRRRKLRGMSLTFEEFERVCRNNKRQALERLFLQKITDDDLDRLGERTSQEIFELHSRLPLGTTFSIFALYLD
;
A
#
# COMPACT_ATOMS: atom_id res chain seq x y z
N MET A 1 -10.31 10.14 6.10
CA MET A 1 -10.92 11.19 5.26
C MET A 1 -10.47 10.93 3.83
N ILE A 2 -11.39 10.67 2.90
CA ILE A 2 -11.06 10.43 1.48
C ILE A 2 -10.69 11.78 0.86
N ASN A 3 -9.54 11.88 0.19
CA ASN A 3 -9.11 13.12 -0.45
C ASN A 3 -9.88 13.40 -1.75
N HIS A 4 -9.90 14.66 -2.18
CA HIS A 4 -10.69 15.10 -3.33
C HIS A 4 -10.25 14.46 -4.66
N PHE A 5 -8.97 14.09 -4.83
CA PHE A 5 -8.50 13.40 -6.03
C PHE A 5 -9.12 12.00 -6.14
N SER A 6 -9.10 11.24 -5.05
CA SER A 6 -9.72 9.91 -4.98
C SER A 6 -11.23 9.98 -5.27
N GLN A 7 -11.93 10.98 -4.73
CA GLN A 7 -13.36 11.18 -4.98
C GLN A 7 -13.67 11.39 -6.47
N ARG A 8 -12.85 12.16 -7.18
CA ARG A 8 -13.02 12.38 -8.63
C ARG A 8 -12.86 11.08 -9.42
N ILE A 9 -11.85 10.28 -9.10
CA ILE A 9 -11.63 8.96 -9.72
C ILE A 9 -12.86 8.05 -9.53
N PHE A 10 -13.46 8.06 -8.33
CA PHE A 10 -14.65 7.24 -8.05
C PHE A 10 -15.90 7.73 -8.77
N ALA A 11 -16.08 9.04 -8.89
CA ALA A 11 -17.19 9.61 -9.64
C ALA A 11 -17.10 9.30 -11.15
N GLU A 12 -15.89 9.26 -11.71
CA GLU A 12 -15.68 9.04 -13.14
C GLU A 12 -15.71 7.55 -13.52
N TRP A 13 -15.14 6.66 -12.71
CA TRP A 13 -14.95 5.25 -13.08
C TRP A 13 -15.65 4.23 -12.19
N GLY A 14 -16.38 4.65 -11.16
CA GLY A 14 -17.21 3.76 -10.35
C GLY A 14 -16.45 2.63 -9.66
N LEU A 15 -15.16 2.81 -9.36
CA LEU A 15 -14.32 1.75 -8.79
C LEU A 15 -14.84 1.26 -7.43
N GLN A 16 -14.76 -0.06 -7.21
CA GLN A 16 -15.24 -0.74 -6.01
C GLN A 16 -14.18 -1.67 -5.42
N GLY A 17 -14.40 -2.14 -4.19
CA GLY A 17 -13.59 -3.15 -3.53
C GLY A 17 -12.09 -2.79 -3.48
N THR A 18 -11.24 -3.75 -3.84
CA THR A 18 -9.77 -3.61 -3.78
C THR A 18 -9.24 -2.40 -4.55
N LEU A 19 -9.79 -2.13 -5.74
CA LEU A 19 -9.35 -0.99 -6.56
C LEU A 19 -9.66 0.34 -5.88
N ARG A 20 -10.83 0.45 -5.25
CA ARG A 20 -11.20 1.64 -4.48
C ARG A 20 -10.23 1.84 -3.32
N SER A 21 -9.99 0.81 -2.50
CA SER A 21 -9.08 0.89 -1.37
C SER A 21 -7.65 1.28 -1.78
N MET A 22 -7.16 0.77 -2.92
CA MET A 22 -5.85 1.14 -3.45
C MET A 22 -5.81 2.61 -3.90
N VAL A 23 -6.86 3.12 -4.54
CA VAL A 23 -6.93 4.55 -4.92
C VAL A 23 -6.93 5.44 -3.69
N GLU A 24 -7.77 5.13 -2.68
CA GLU A 24 -7.84 5.90 -1.44
C GLU A 24 -6.48 5.96 -0.72
N LEU A 25 -5.70 4.88 -0.82
CA LEU A 25 -4.40 4.77 -0.16
C LEU A 25 -3.25 5.41 -0.97
N LEU A 26 -3.31 5.36 -2.29
CA LEU A 26 -2.18 5.72 -3.14
C LEU A 26 -2.32 7.10 -3.76
N ILE A 27 -3.53 7.56 -4.08
CA ILE A 27 -3.75 8.81 -4.81
C ILE A 27 -4.02 9.94 -3.81
N HIS A 28 -2.97 10.68 -3.45
CA HIS A 28 -3.06 11.76 -2.46
C HIS A 28 -2.64 13.12 -3.00
N THR A 29 -1.80 13.14 -4.05
CA THR A 29 -1.32 14.38 -4.66
C THR A 29 -1.90 14.57 -6.06
N GLU A 30 -1.79 15.81 -6.55
CA GLU A 30 -2.12 16.14 -7.93
C GLU A 30 -1.29 15.33 -8.93
N GLU A 31 -0.01 15.10 -8.61
CA GLU A 31 0.88 14.28 -9.42
C GLU A 31 0.41 12.82 -9.51
N ASP A 32 0.01 12.21 -8.38
CA ASP A 32 -0.53 10.85 -8.35
C ASP A 32 -1.78 10.75 -9.24
N PHE A 33 -2.66 11.74 -9.12
CA PHE A 33 -3.90 11.83 -9.88
C PHE A 33 -3.63 11.90 -11.38
N HIS A 34 -2.79 12.84 -11.83
CA HIS A 34 -2.46 12.98 -13.24
C HIS A 34 -1.76 11.75 -13.80
N PHE A 35 -0.84 11.14 -13.04
CA PHE A 35 -0.21 9.89 -13.45
C PHE A 35 -1.25 8.79 -13.64
N PHE A 36 -2.17 8.64 -12.69
CA PHE A 36 -3.23 7.64 -12.77
C PHE A 36 -4.12 7.87 -13.99
N ILE A 37 -4.62 9.10 -14.21
CA ILE A 37 -5.48 9.43 -15.35
C ILE A 37 -4.76 9.18 -16.67
N ASN A 38 -3.53 9.69 -16.83
CA ASN A 38 -2.79 9.59 -18.09
C ASN A 38 -2.46 8.15 -18.47
N ARG A 39 -2.17 7.29 -17.48
CA ARG A 39 -1.85 5.88 -17.71
C ARG A 39 -3.08 4.99 -17.86
N SER A 40 -4.22 5.43 -17.35
CA SER A 40 -5.47 4.65 -17.40
C SER A 40 -6.40 5.05 -18.55
N LYS A 41 -6.23 6.26 -19.12
CA LYS A 41 -6.99 6.72 -20.28
C LYS A 41 -6.75 5.80 -21.49
N GLY A 42 -7.84 5.30 -22.05
CA GLY A 42 -7.84 4.48 -23.27
C GLY A 42 -7.67 2.97 -23.08
N ASN A 43 -7.57 2.47 -21.84
CA ASN A 43 -7.48 1.03 -21.58
C ASN A 43 -8.27 0.65 -20.32
N SER A 44 -9.57 0.39 -20.50
CA SER A 44 -10.45 -0.18 -19.48
C SER A 44 -9.89 -1.53 -19.02
N GLY A 45 -9.22 -1.56 -17.88
CA GLY A 45 -8.67 -2.78 -17.30
C GLY A 45 -7.25 -2.65 -16.74
N ARG A 46 -6.52 -1.57 -17.06
CA ARG A 46 -5.14 -1.41 -16.56
C ARG A 46 -5.00 -0.68 -15.22
N PHE A 47 -6.11 -0.29 -14.58
CA PHE A 47 -6.12 0.44 -13.29
C PHE A 47 -5.24 -0.24 -12.24
N PHE A 48 -5.34 -1.56 -12.12
CA PHE A 48 -4.55 -2.34 -11.17
C PHE A 48 -3.04 -2.18 -11.41
N PHE A 49 -2.61 -2.34 -12.67
CA PHE A 49 -1.20 -2.15 -13.04
C PHE A 49 -0.72 -0.72 -12.78
N THR A 50 -1.53 0.28 -13.11
CA THR A 50 -1.21 1.69 -12.85
C THR A 50 -1.07 1.97 -11.36
N LEU A 51 -1.96 1.44 -10.52
CA LEU A 51 -1.87 1.58 -9.06
C LEU A 51 -0.63 0.88 -8.51
N HIS A 52 -0.27 -0.29 -9.05
CA HIS A 52 0.98 -0.96 -8.70
C HIS A 52 2.23 -0.15 -9.07
N GLU A 53 2.24 0.52 -10.22
CA GLU A 53 3.32 1.44 -10.61
C GLU A 53 3.44 2.62 -9.62
N ILE A 54 2.32 3.25 -9.27
CA ILE A 54 2.28 4.35 -8.29
C ILE A 54 2.80 3.87 -6.93
N ARG A 55 2.33 2.72 -6.44
CA ARG A 55 2.80 2.12 -5.17
C ARG A 55 4.31 1.92 -5.19
N ARG A 56 4.85 1.34 -6.26
CA ARG A 56 6.31 1.14 -6.41
C ARG A 56 7.08 2.46 -6.41
N ARG A 57 6.58 3.49 -7.09
CA ARG A 57 7.21 4.83 -7.09
C ARG A 57 7.27 5.40 -5.67
N LYS A 58 6.16 5.30 -4.92
CA LYS A 58 6.10 5.76 -3.53
C LYS A 58 7.02 4.99 -2.60
N LEU A 59 7.05 3.66 -2.71
CA LEU A 59 7.98 2.83 -1.93
C LEU A 59 9.45 3.17 -2.21
N ARG A 60 9.81 3.50 -3.46
CA ARG A 60 11.18 3.96 -3.79
C ARG A 60 11.53 5.30 -3.17
N GLY A 61 10.57 6.21 -3.09
CA GLY A 61 10.76 7.53 -2.48
C GLY A 61 10.69 7.51 -0.95
N MET A 62 10.23 6.40 -0.34
CA MET A 62 10.08 6.27 1.09
C MET A 62 11.36 5.65 1.69
N SER A 63 12.04 6.38 2.56
CA SER A 63 13.02 5.81 3.50
C SER A 63 12.36 5.70 4.86
N LEU A 64 11.64 4.60 5.11
CA LEU A 64 11.12 4.30 6.44
C LEU A 64 12.23 3.61 7.23
N THR A 65 12.70 4.21 8.34
CA THR A 65 13.68 3.56 9.22
C THR A 65 13.00 2.56 10.15
N PHE A 66 13.78 1.64 10.72
CA PHE A 66 13.25 0.72 11.74
C PHE A 66 12.68 1.49 12.94
N GLU A 67 13.35 2.54 13.39
CA GLU A 67 12.91 3.37 14.52
C GLU A 67 11.55 4.02 14.24
N GLU A 68 11.35 4.53 13.03
CA GLU A 68 10.06 5.10 12.61
C GLU A 68 8.97 4.04 12.54
N PHE A 69 9.28 2.88 11.96
CA PHE A 69 8.36 1.75 11.90
C PHE A 69 7.96 1.29 13.30
N GLU A 70 8.94 1.07 14.18
CA GLU A 70 8.73 0.59 15.54
C GLU A 70 7.87 1.56 16.35
N ARG A 71 8.14 2.86 16.24
CA ARG A 71 7.36 3.91 16.91
C ARG A 71 5.88 3.85 16.50
N VAL A 72 5.58 3.65 15.22
CA VAL A 72 4.18 3.49 14.78
C VAL A 72 3.63 2.14 15.23
N CYS A 73 4.44 1.08 15.15
CA CYS A 73 4.03 -0.29 15.46
C CYS A 73 3.62 -0.47 16.92
N ARG A 74 4.33 0.17 17.87
CA ARG A 74 3.98 0.16 19.31
C ARG A 74 2.62 0.78 19.60
N ASN A 75 2.20 1.77 18.82
CA ASN A 75 0.90 2.42 18.98
C ASN A 75 -0.21 1.68 18.22
N ASN A 76 0.08 1.25 16.99
CA ASN A 76 -0.86 0.59 16.12
C ASN A 76 -0.14 -0.27 15.07
N LYS A 77 -0.05 -1.58 15.34
CA LYS A 77 0.60 -2.58 14.45
C LYS A 77 0.04 -2.54 13.04
N ARG A 78 -1.29 -2.50 12.88
CA ARG A 78 -1.96 -2.42 11.56
C ARG A 78 -1.49 -1.19 10.80
N GLN A 79 -1.52 -0.01 11.42
CA GLN A 79 -1.12 1.23 10.76
C GLN A 79 0.35 1.20 10.34
N ALA A 80 1.23 0.62 11.16
CA ALA A 80 2.65 0.48 10.82
C ALA A 80 2.83 -0.40 9.58
N LEU A 81 2.11 -1.51 9.49
CA LEU A 81 2.11 -2.40 8.34
C LEU A 81 1.49 -1.74 7.10
N GLU A 82 0.38 -1.00 7.25
CA GLU A 82 -0.22 -0.26 6.14
C GLU A 82 0.77 0.74 5.54
N ARG A 83 1.61 1.36 6.38
CA ARG A 83 2.69 2.26 5.93
C ARG A 83 3.85 1.51 5.28
N LEU A 84 4.30 0.43 5.91
CA LEU A 84 5.44 -0.37 5.43
C LEU A 84 5.16 -0.94 4.04
N PHE A 85 3.94 -1.48 3.84
CA PHE A 85 3.56 -2.11 2.59
C PHE A 85 2.83 -1.17 1.63
N LEU A 86 2.41 0.03 2.05
CA LEU A 86 1.46 0.86 1.27
C LEU A 86 0.28 0.03 0.75
N GLN A 87 -0.33 -0.75 1.64
CA GLN A 87 -1.47 -1.61 1.37
C GLN A 87 -2.42 -1.58 2.58
N LYS A 88 -3.73 -1.81 2.37
CA LYS A 88 -4.65 -2.09 3.47
C LYS A 88 -4.36 -3.45 4.10
N ILE A 89 -4.35 -3.49 5.43
CA ILE A 89 -4.04 -4.68 6.22
C ILE A 89 -5.32 -5.13 6.92
N THR A 90 -5.76 -6.36 6.63
CA THR A 90 -6.97 -6.95 7.23
C THR A 90 -6.69 -7.56 8.61
N ASP A 91 -7.72 -8.05 9.29
CA ASP A 91 -7.55 -8.84 10.52
C ASP A 91 -6.83 -10.17 10.22
N ASP A 92 -7.26 -10.88 9.17
CA ASP A 92 -6.59 -12.11 8.71
C ASP A 92 -5.09 -11.91 8.43
N ASP A 93 -4.71 -10.74 7.88
CA ASP A 93 -3.31 -10.39 7.65
C ASP A 93 -2.55 -10.24 8.98
N LEU A 94 -3.17 -9.65 10.01
CA LEU A 94 -2.57 -9.53 11.34
C LEU A 94 -2.42 -10.90 12.01
N ASP A 95 -3.42 -11.76 11.89
CA ASP A 95 -3.40 -13.10 12.47
C ASP A 95 -2.27 -13.95 11.86
N ARG A 96 -2.02 -13.80 10.55
CA ARG A 96 -0.89 -14.45 9.85
C ARG A 96 0.49 -14.03 10.37
N LEU A 97 0.62 -12.89 11.03
CA LEU A 97 1.88 -12.48 11.64
C LEU A 97 2.19 -13.25 12.92
N GLY A 98 1.19 -13.86 13.56
CA GLY A 98 1.34 -14.51 14.85
C GLY A 98 2.06 -13.64 15.88
N GLU A 99 2.99 -14.27 16.62
CA GLU A 99 3.77 -13.62 17.68
C GLU A 99 5.04 -12.90 17.17
N ARG A 100 5.20 -12.73 15.85
CA ARG A 100 6.38 -12.07 15.27
C ARG A 100 6.52 -10.64 15.79
N THR A 101 7.75 -10.34 16.19
CA THR A 101 8.20 -9.04 16.67
C THR A 101 8.24 -8.02 15.52
N SER A 102 8.17 -6.73 15.87
CA SER A 102 8.36 -5.64 14.89
C SER A 102 9.70 -5.75 14.17
N GLN A 103 10.75 -6.17 14.88
CA GLN A 103 12.08 -6.34 14.32
C GLN A 103 12.12 -7.44 13.25
N GLU A 104 11.61 -8.64 13.55
CA GLU A 104 11.55 -9.74 12.58
C GLU A 104 10.78 -9.34 11.32
N ILE A 105 9.62 -8.68 11.49
CA ILE A 105 8.79 -8.21 10.37
C ILE A 105 9.58 -7.24 9.48
N PHE A 106 10.22 -6.24 10.10
CA PHE A 106 10.93 -5.20 9.36
C PHE A 106 12.18 -5.74 8.66
N GLU A 107 12.96 -6.59 9.34
CA GLU A 107 14.14 -7.23 8.76
C GLU A 107 13.79 -8.14 7.59
N LEU A 108 12.76 -8.98 7.74
CA LEU A 108 12.31 -9.85 6.67
C LEU A 108 11.83 -9.03 5.47
N HIS A 109 10.99 -8.02 5.69
CA HIS A 109 10.51 -7.14 4.63
C HIS A 109 11.67 -6.46 3.89
N SER A 110 12.70 -6.02 4.61
CA SER A 110 13.86 -5.32 4.02
C SER A 110 14.73 -6.21 3.13
N ARG A 111 14.63 -7.54 3.27
CA ARG A 111 15.34 -8.51 2.42
C ARG A 111 14.56 -8.87 1.16
N LEU A 112 13.27 -8.58 1.10
CA LEU A 112 12.42 -8.91 -0.04
C LEU A 112 12.51 -7.83 -1.14
N PRO A 113 12.20 -8.18 -2.40
CA PRO A 113 12.17 -7.22 -3.48
C PRO A 113 11.24 -6.04 -3.17
N LEU A 114 11.68 -4.83 -3.55
CA LEU A 114 10.89 -3.63 -3.34
C LEU A 114 9.53 -3.73 -4.06
N GLY A 115 8.45 -3.48 -3.31
CA GLY A 115 7.09 -3.61 -3.83
C GLY A 115 6.48 -4.99 -3.60
N THR A 116 7.13 -5.87 -2.84
CA THR A 116 6.49 -7.08 -2.29
C THR A 116 5.19 -6.71 -1.58
N THR A 117 4.09 -7.40 -1.90
CA THR A 117 2.79 -7.21 -1.24
C THR A 117 2.75 -7.96 0.08
N PHE A 118 1.80 -7.62 0.95
CA PHE A 118 1.66 -8.36 2.20
C PHE A 118 1.39 -9.85 1.95
N SER A 119 0.56 -10.19 0.97
CA SER A 119 0.24 -11.59 0.64
C SER A 119 1.46 -12.39 0.20
N ILE A 120 2.40 -11.77 -0.52
CA ILE A 120 3.66 -12.43 -0.89
C ILE A 120 4.58 -12.53 0.32
N PHE A 121 4.70 -11.46 1.11
CA PHE A 121 5.47 -11.45 2.36
C PHE A 121 5.01 -12.54 3.33
N ALA A 122 3.71 -12.77 3.43
CA ALA A 122 3.13 -13.79 4.32
C ALA A 122 3.59 -15.21 3.98
N LEU A 123 3.97 -15.49 2.72
CA LEU A 123 4.53 -16.79 2.33
C LEU A 123 5.93 -17.07 2.89
N TYR A 124 6.58 -16.05 3.48
CA TYR A 124 7.90 -16.14 4.09
C TYR A 124 7.86 -16.12 5.63
N LEU A 125 6.66 -16.16 6.23
CA LEU A 125 6.48 -16.17 7.67
C LEU A 125 6.53 -17.58 8.29
N ASP A 126 6.32 -18.60 7.45
CA ASP A 126 6.36 -20.04 7.77
C ASP A 126 7.80 -20.57 7.95
#